data_AF-A0A522NE42-F1
#
_entry.id   AF-A0A522NE42-F1
#
_cell.length_a   1.000
_cell.length_b   1.000
_cell.length_c   1.000
_cell.angle_alpha   90.00
_cell.angle_beta   90.00
_cell.angle_gamma   90.00
#
_symmetry.space_group_name_H-M   'P 1'
#
loop_
_entity.id
_entity.type
_entity.pdbx_description
1 polymer ?
#
loop_
_entity_poly.entity_id
_entity_poly.type
_entity_poly.pdbx_seq_one_letter_code
_entity_poly.pdbx_strand_id
1 'polypeptide(L)'
;MKLVVAIVHSEDAGALVEALLAKEFRATRFNSSGGFLKQTNATVMVGVEEAQVDDVLEIVRATCTSRTQVVNPMPPIMEPGEFYMPYPVEVEMGGATVFVVPVDRYERL
;
A
#
# COMPACT_ATOMS: atom_id res chain seq x y z
N MET A 1 22.67 2.11 -4.46
CA MET A 1 21.43 1.32 -4.62
C MET A 1 20.62 1.21 -3.34
N LYS A 2 19.29 1.35 -3.46
CA LYS A 2 18.29 1.07 -2.43
C LYS A 2 17.13 0.30 -3.08
N LEU A 3 16.37 -0.40 -2.25
CA LEU A 3 15.13 -1.05 -2.62
C LEU A 3 13.98 -0.38 -1.89
N VAL A 4 13.11 0.29 -2.62
CA VAL A 4 11.89 0.89 -2.10
C VAL A 4 10.77 -0.16 -2.16
N VAL A 5 10.14 -0.42 -1.02
CA VAL A 5 8.99 -1.33 -0.89
C VAL A 5 7.79 -0.50 -0.45
N ALA A 6 6.85 -0.25 -1.36
CA ALA A 6 5.64 0.52 -1.11
C ALA A 6 4.43 -0.39 -1.03
N ILE A 7 3.78 -0.42 0.13
CA ILE A 7 2.49 -1.08 0.36
C ILE A 7 1.41 -0.02 0.14
N VAL A 8 0.56 -0.24 -0.86
CA VAL A 8 -0.44 0.73 -1.35
C VAL A 8 -1.80 0.07 -1.53
N HIS A 9 -2.85 0.87 -1.63
CA HIS A 9 -4.17 0.36 -2.00
C HIS A 9 -4.14 -0.28 -3.39
N SER A 10 -4.87 -1.39 -3.56
CA SER A 10 -4.92 -2.12 -4.83
C SER A 10 -5.38 -1.25 -6.01
N GLU A 11 -6.20 -0.25 -5.72
CA GLU A 11 -6.79 0.72 -6.65
C GLU A 11 -5.75 1.73 -7.16
N ASP A 12 -4.79 2.13 -6.32
CA ASP A 12 -3.76 3.11 -6.68
C ASP A 12 -2.54 2.43 -7.34
N ALA A 13 -2.40 1.13 -7.17
CA ALA A 13 -1.23 0.38 -7.62
C ALA A 13 -1.00 0.42 -9.15
N GLY A 14 -2.06 0.50 -9.96
CA GLY A 14 -1.95 0.64 -11.41
C GLY A 14 -1.35 2.00 -11.80
N ALA A 15 -1.97 3.07 -11.31
CA ALA A 15 -1.53 4.44 -11.55
C ALA A 15 -0.09 4.67 -11.03
N LEU A 16 0.26 4.09 -9.87
CA LEU A 16 1.61 4.19 -9.33
C LEU A 16 2.64 3.56 -10.26
N VAL A 17 2.39 2.35 -10.76
CA VAL A 17 3.30 1.67 -11.70
C VAL A 17 3.46 2.49 -12.99
N GLU A 18 2.38 3.02 -13.54
CA GLU A 18 2.44 3.87 -14.73
C GLU A 18 3.26 5.15 -14.50
N ALA A 19 3.06 5.83 -13.38
CA ALA A 19 3.80 7.04 -13.03
C ALA A 19 5.30 6.78 -12.81
N LEU A 20 5.65 5.65 -12.19
CA LEU A 20 7.03 5.20 -12.03
C LEU A 20 7.68 4.89 -13.38
N LEU A 21 7.00 4.13 -14.24
CA LEU A 21 7.50 3.80 -15.59
C LEU A 21 7.68 5.05 -16.47
N ALA A 22 6.78 6.03 -16.36
CA ALA A 22 6.89 7.30 -17.10
C ALA A 22 8.12 8.14 -16.70
N LYS A 23 8.67 7.88 -15.50
CA LYS A 23 9.92 8.46 -14.98
C LYS A 23 11.13 7.51 -15.14
N GLU A 24 10.99 6.48 -15.97
CA GLU A 24 12.00 5.46 -16.25
C GLU A 24 12.39 4.58 -15.06
N PHE A 25 11.61 4.59 -13.98
CA PHE A 25 11.78 3.68 -12.86
C PHE A 25 11.22 2.30 -13.19
N ARG A 26 12.00 1.26 -12.89
CA ARG A 26 11.55 -0.13 -13.01
C ARG A 26 10.83 -0.54 -11.73
N ALA A 27 9.55 -0.87 -11.87
CA ALA A 27 8.70 -1.30 -10.77
C ALA A 27 8.25 -2.76 -10.95
N THR A 28 8.19 -3.52 -9.85
CA THR A 28 7.57 -4.84 -9.80
C THR A 28 6.39 -4.80 -8.83
N ARG A 29 5.22 -5.24 -9.27
CA ARG A 29 4.00 -5.26 -8.44
C ARG A 29 3.65 -6.69 -8.04
N PHE A 30 3.26 -6.85 -6.77
CA PHE A 30 2.73 -8.08 -6.20
C PHE A 30 1.34 -7.81 -5.61
N ASN A 31 0.45 -8.81 -5.70
CA ASN A 31 -0.78 -8.79 -4.93
C ASN A 31 -0.46 -9.27 -3.51
N SER A 32 -0.90 -8.51 -2.50
CA SER A 32 -0.66 -8.80 -1.09
C SER A 32 -1.95 -8.65 -0.29
N SER A 33 -1.95 -9.09 0.97
CA SER A 33 -3.09 -8.89 1.88
C SER A 33 -2.60 -8.30 3.21
N GLY A 34 -3.34 -7.34 3.73
CA GLY A 34 -3.07 -6.74 5.03
C GLY A 34 -3.53 -7.64 6.18
N GLY A 35 -2.68 -7.83 7.20
CA GLY A 35 -3.00 -8.73 8.32
C GLY A 35 -4.15 -8.27 9.23
N PHE A 36 -4.41 -6.96 9.31
CA PHE A 36 -5.42 -6.40 10.23
C PHE A 36 -6.84 -6.48 9.64
N LEU A 37 -7.07 -5.87 8.48
CA LEU A 37 -8.39 -5.85 7.84
C LEU A 37 -8.65 -7.06 6.93
N LYS A 38 -7.65 -7.94 6.74
CA LYS A 38 -7.66 -9.03 5.75
C LYS A 38 -8.03 -8.56 4.33
N GLN A 39 -7.86 -7.27 4.05
CA GLN A 39 -8.14 -6.68 2.76
C GLN A 39 -6.95 -6.81 1.83
N THR A 40 -7.26 -6.99 0.55
CA THR A 40 -6.30 -7.09 -0.53
C THR A 40 -5.67 -5.73 -0.79
N ASN A 41 -4.36 -5.66 -0.72
CA ASN A 41 -3.56 -4.50 -1.09
C ASN A 41 -2.56 -4.89 -2.17
N ALA A 42 -1.69 -3.96 -2.55
CA ALA A 42 -0.60 -4.22 -3.47
C ALA A 42 0.73 -3.80 -2.86
N THR A 43 1.77 -4.56 -3.16
CA THR A 43 3.15 -4.21 -2.84
C THR A 43 3.88 -3.90 -4.13
N VAL A 44 4.47 -2.70 -4.23
CA VAL A 44 5.28 -2.26 -5.35
C VAL A 44 6.73 -2.15 -4.90
N MET A 45 7.63 -2.82 -5.60
CA MET A 45 9.07 -2.83 -5.34
C MET A 45 9.81 -2.09 -6.45
N VAL A 46 10.68 -1.16 -6.07
CA VAL A 46 11.46 -0.33 -7.00
C VAL A 46 12.92 -0.34 -6.56
N GLY A 47 13.81 -0.86 -7.40
CA GLY A 47 15.26 -0.77 -7.18
C GLY A 47 15.81 0.50 -7.83
N VAL A 48 16.40 1.39 -7.04
CA VAL A 48 16.88 2.70 -7.50
C VAL A 48 18.24 3.06 -6.91
N GLU A 49 18.92 4.03 -7.51
CA GLU A 49 20.08 4.63 -6.85
C GLU A 49 19.67 5.47 -5.65
N GLU A 50 20.60 5.64 -4.69
CA GLU A 50 20.31 6.34 -3.43
C GLU A 50 19.85 7.78 -3.66
N ALA A 51 20.41 8.46 -4.66
CA ALA A 51 20.01 9.82 -5.03
C ALA A 51 18.59 9.93 -5.61
N GLN A 52 18.00 8.81 -6.06
CA GLN A 52 16.68 8.78 -6.71
C GLN A 52 15.56 8.32 -5.77
N VAL A 53 15.88 8.03 -4.50
CA VAL A 53 14.88 7.56 -3.53
C VAL A 53 13.78 8.60 -3.34
N ASP A 54 14.15 9.87 -3.19
CA ASP A 54 13.19 10.93 -2.95
C ASP A 54 12.24 11.14 -4.14
N ASP A 55 12.74 11.02 -5.38
CA ASP A 55 11.92 11.06 -6.60
C ASP A 55 10.83 9.96 -6.57
N VAL A 56 11.18 8.74 -6.16
CA VAL A 56 10.23 7.64 -6.02
C VAL A 56 9.20 7.95 -4.92
N LEU A 57 9.65 8.49 -3.78
CA LEU A 57 8.76 8.85 -2.67
C LEU A 57 7.77 9.96 -3.05
N GLU A 58 8.20 10.93 -3.86
CA GLU A 58 7.32 11.96 -4.40
C GLU A 58 6.24 11.38 -5.31
N ILE A 59 6.61 10.46 -6.21
CA ILE A 59 5.65 9.77 -7.09
C ILE A 59 4.63 8.97 -6.26
N VAL A 60 5.10 8.22 -5.27
CA VAL A 60 4.21 7.47 -4.35
C VAL A 60 3.25 8.42 -3.63
N ARG A 61 3.74 9.55 -3.10
CA ARG A 61 2.91 10.55 -2.41
C ARG A 61 1.87 11.20 -3.32
N ALA A 62 2.24 11.49 -4.57
CA ALA A 62 1.34 12.10 -5.53
C ALA A 62 0.25 11.12 -6.00
N THR A 63 0.54 9.82 -6.01
CA THR A 63 -0.36 8.81 -6.59
C THR A 63 -1.22 8.11 -5.55
N CYS A 64 -0.73 7.95 -4.32
CA CYS A 64 -1.39 7.18 -3.28
C CYS A 64 -1.91 8.11 -2.18
N THR A 65 -3.23 8.33 -2.15
CA THR A 65 -3.90 9.24 -1.21
C THR A 65 -4.58 8.47 -0.08
N SER A 66 -4.63 9.07 1.11
CA SER A 66 -5.34 8.47 2.25
C SER A 66 -6.82 8.37 1.99
N ARG A 67 -7.44 7.25 2.40
CA ARG A 67 -8.88 7.01 2.27
C ARG A 67 -9.45 6.63 3.63
N THR A 68 -10.60 7.20 3.97
CA THR A 68 -11.38 6.79 5.14
C THR A 68 -12.19 5.57 4.74
N GLN A 69 -11.99 4.45 5.43
CA GLN A 69 -12.79 3.25 5.20
C GLN A 69 -13.72 3.00 6.37
N VAL A 70 -15.00 2.82 6.05
CA VAL A 70 -16.01 2.44 7.03
C VAL A 70 -15.96 0.92 7.24
N VAL A 71 -15.59 0.49 8.44
CA VAL A 71 -15.59 -0.91 8.84
C VAL A 71 -16.82 -1.17 9.70
N ASN A 72 -17.66 -2.10 9.25
CA ASN A 72 -18.76 -2.62 10.07
C ASN A 72 -18.23 -3.83 10.85
N PRO A 73 -17.99 -3.71 12.16
CA PRO A 73 -17.57 -4.87 12.94
C PRO A 73 -18.66 -5.93 12.88
N MET A 74 -18.26 -7.19 12.64
CA MET A 74 -19.22 -8.30 12.70
C MET A 74 -19.76 -8.38 14.14
N PRO A 75 -21.08 -8.42 14.33
CA PRO A 75 -21.63 -8.58 15.66
C PRO A 75 -21.19 -9.95 16.22
N PRO A 76 -20.87 -10.05 17.53
CA PRO A 76 -20.67 -11.33 18.17
C PRO A 76 -21.93 -12.20 17.99
N ILE A 77 -21.78 -13.52 17.97
CA ILE A 77 -22.91 -14.46 17.81
C ILE A 77 -23.92 -14.17 18.94
N MET A 78 -25.09 -13.64 18.59
CA MET A 78 -26.11 -13.20 19.55
C MET A 78 -27.08 -14.32 19.91
N GLU A 79 -27.49 -14.35 21.18
CA GLU A 79 -28.66 -15.10 21.63
C GLU A 79 -29.96 -14.44 21.10
N PRO A 80 -31.05 -15.20 20.89
CA PRO A 80 -32.28 -14.65 20.33
C PRO A 80 -32.95 -13.67 21.31
N GLY A 81 -32.96 -12.37 20.99
CA GLY A 81 -33.74 -11.36 21.72
C GLY A 81 -33.09 -9.99 21.85
N GLU A 82 -31.78 -9.89 21.68
CA GLU A 82 -31.08 -8.60 21.62
C GLU A 82 -31.00 -8.14 20.16
N PHE A 83 -31.11 -6.84 19.89
CA PHE A 83 -30.82 -6.23 18.59
C PHE A 83 -29.70 -5.21 18.84
N TYR A 84 -28.47 -5.55 18.45
CA TYR A 84 -27.35 -4.62 18.48
C TYR A 84 -26.95 -4.33 17.03
N MET A 85 -27.23 -3.12 16.55
CA MET A 85 -26.67 -2.65 15.28
C MET A 85 -25.25 -2.14 15.55
N PRO A 86 -24.19 -2.79 15.03
CA PRO A 86 -22.84 -2.25 15.18
C PRO A 86 -22.77 -0.89 14.48
N TYR A 87 -22.34 0.13 15.21
CA TYR A 87 -22.05 1.43 14.59
C TYR A 87 -20.84 1.29 13.68
N PRO A 88 -20.91 1.81 12.44
CA PRO A 88 -19.77 1.85 11.54
C PRO A 88 -18.60 2.59 12.20
N VAL A 89 -17.41 1.97 12.17
CA VAL A 89 -16.18 2.61 12.64
C VAL A 89 -15.42 3.11 11.43
N GLU A 90 -15.15 4.41 11.39
CA GLU A 90 -14.28 5.02 10.38
C GLU A 90 -12.81 4.78 10.75
N VAL A 91 -12.05 4.18 9.83
CA VAL A 91 -10.62 3.99 9.97
C VAL A 91 -9.92 4.75 8.85
N GLU A 92 -9.06 5.69 9.20
CA GLU A 92 -8.16 6.31 8.21
C GLU A 92 -7.08 5.30 7.83
N MET A 93 -7.06 4.91 6.56
CA MET A 93 -5.93 4.20 5.98
C MET A 93 -5.05 5.19 5.25
N GLY A 94 -3.79 5.32 5.69
CA GLY A 94 -2.77 6.09 4.99
C GLY A 94 -2.65 5.65 3.52
N GLY A 95 -2.26 6.57 2.64
CA GLY A 95 -2.22 6.30 1.19
C GLY A 95 -1.17 5.26 0.80
N ALA A 96 0.00 5.29 1.45
CA ALA A 96 1.07 4.33 1.25
C ALA A 96 1.89 4.13 2.53
N THR A 97 2.34 2.90 2.77
CA THR A 97 3.39 2.58 3.75
C THR A 97 4.65 2.21 2.97
N VAL A 98 5.77 2.89 3.20
CA VAL A 98 6.98 2.71 2.40
C VAL A 98 8.17 2.36 3.28
N PHE A 99 8.93 1.33 2.88
CA PHE A 99 10.21 0.97 3.46
C PHE A 99 11.32 1.21 2.43
N VAL A 100 12.42 1.84 2.87
CA VAL A 100 13.62 2.01 2.05
C VAL A 100 14.71 1.11 2.63
N VAL A 101 15.08 0.08 1.88
CA VAL A 101 16.00 -0.96 2.32
C VAL A 101 17.36 -0.77 1.64
N PRO A 102 18.48 -0.82 2.38
CA PRO A 102 19.81 -0.80 1.77
C PRO A 102 20.04 -2.08 0.95
N VAL A 103 20.71 -1.94 -0.20
CA VAL A 103 21.04 -3.08 -1.07
C VAL A 103 22.56 -3.20 -1.16
N ASP A 104 23.10 -4.26 -0.54
CA ASP A 104 24.54 -4.51 -0.50
C ASP A 104 25.09 -4.97 -1.86
N ARG A 105 24.27 -5.69 -2.64
CA ARG A 105 24.63 -6.18 -3.98
C ARG A 105 23.42 -6.16 -4.90
N TYR A 106 23.60 -5.58 -6.08
CA TYR A 106 22.64 -5.59 -7.18
C TYR A 106 23.31 -6.18 -8.41
N GLU A 107 22.63 -7.12 -9.08
CA GLU A 107 23.09 -7.76 -10.31
C GLU A 107 21.94 -7.75 -11.32
N ARG A 108 22.28 -7.59 -12.59
CA ARG A 108 21.34 -7.71 -13.70
C ARG A 108 21.95 -8.65 -14.73
N LEU A 109 21.32 -9.82 -14.87
CA LEU A 109 21.75 -10.92 -15.72
C LEU A 109 20.85 -11.04 -16.95
#